data_AF-A0A2N2HU99-F1
#
_entry.id   AF-A0A2N2HU99-F1
#
_cell.length_a   1.000
_cell.length_b   1.000
_cell.length_c   1.000
_cell.angle_alpha   90.00
_cell.angle_beta   90.00
_cell.angle_gamma   90.00
#
_symmetry.space_group_name_H-M   'P 1'
#
loop_
_entity.id
_entity.type
_entity.pdbx_description
1 polymer ?
#
loop_
_entity_poly.entity_id
_entity_poly.type
_entity_poly.pdbx_seq_one_letter_code
_entity_poly.pdbx_strand_id
1 'polypeptide(L)'
;MFNLAFGCSGEAGVYEPTNNVNNANNTNNSNNVTNNLTCVDFDQDGYGDNCEPGDDCNDYEQDVNPGMPEICNDRDDNCDGRTDEDCPCNPGEVRICSSYRDPLTVSPEMHCRTGYQTCEPTGWSDTCVGEVGPIDETCNSFDDDCDGDIDEGLLNAIGQCSGEIPPEDCGPTGEGNGVDENGDGSIDEGCSCVVPGYDPALPRTDQPCYGGPTYTLGVGVCRGGLRDCLGGVWGACVGDVTPSTELCDDRLDNDCDGLVDEGCPWCVNPLPEWCDGMDNDCDGLIDEGVRNGCGGCCTVGTTDFCDDGLDNNCNGVIDEGCDCDQTQACYPGPPETAGIGACVWGTKTCNEFSPCVGYVTPIPELC
;
A
#
# COMPACT_ATOMS: atom_id res chain seq x y z
N MET A 1 -18.11 63.88 -30.72
CA MET A 1 -18.54 62.98 -31.80
C MET A 1 -19.10 61.73 -31.14
N PHE A 2 -20.35 61.43 -31.47
CA PHE A 2 -21.13 60.21 -31.19
C PHE A 2 -21.27 59.71 -29.74
N ASN A 3 -22.35 60.22 -29.11
CA ASN A 3 -23.25 59.45 -28.25
C ASN A 3 -23.93 58.35 -29.06
N LEU A 4 -24.27 57.21 -28.43
CA LEU A 4 -25.53 56.49 -28.61
C LEU A 4 -25.68 55.44 -27.48
N ALA A 5 -26.55 55.76 -26.53
CA ALA A 5 -27.27 54.79 -25.71
C ALA A 5 -28.46 54.29 -26.54
N PHE A 6 -28.78 52.99 -26.51
CA PHE A 6 -30.14 52.49 -26.75
C PHE A 6 -30.27 51.10 -26.12
N GLY A 7 -31.21 50.97 -25.17
CA GLY A 7 -31.74 49.68 -24.76
C GLY A 7 -32.63 49.11 -25.86
N CYS A 8 -32.76 47.79 -25.90
CA CYS A 8 -33.78 47.10 -26.68
C CYS A 8 -34.65 46.26 -25.74
N SER A 9 -35.85 46.76 -25.52
CA SER A 9 -37.07 45.99 -25.29
C SER A 9 -37.33 45.09 -26.50
N GLY A 10 -37.52 43.79 -26.27
CA GLY A 10 -38.06 42.85 -27.26
C GLY A 10 -39.46 42.43 -26.82
N GLU A 11 -40.47 42.91 -27.53
CA GLU A 11 -41.88 42.59 -27.36
C GLU A 11 -42.13 41.11 -27.73
N ALA A 12 -42.82 40.37 -26.86
CA ALA A 12 -43.39 39.08 -27.19
C ALA A 12 -44.54 39.31 -28.19
N GLY A 13 -44.32 38.91 -29.44
CA GLY A 13 -45.37 38.88 -30.45
C GLY A 13 -46.40 37.83 -30.10
N VAL A 14 -47.61 38.27 -29.79
CA VAL A 14 -48.80 37.43 -29.71
C VAL A 14 -49.07 36.87 -31.11
N TYR A 15 -48.89 35.56 -31.30
CA TYR A 15 -49.38 34.85 -32.47
C TYR A 15 -50.84 34.45 -32.17
N GLU A 16 -51.80 35.17 -32.77
CA GLU A 16 -53.20 34.74 -32.76
C GLU A 16 -53.42 33.72 -33.89
N PRO A 17 -53.86 32.47 -33.59
CA PRO A 17 -54.38 31.62 -34.63
C PRO A 17 -55.79 32.09 -35.00
N THR A 18 -55.94 32.48 -36.27
CA THR A 18 -57.21 32.83 -36.89
C THR A 18 -58.19 31.66 -36.83
N ASN A 19 -59.35 31.88 -36.20
CA ASN A 19 -60.52 31.01 -36.29
C ASN A 19 -60.96 30.87 -37.75
N ASN A 20 -60.68 29.73 -38.37
CA ASN A 20 -61.31 29.32 -39.62
C ASN A 20 -62.60 28.56 -39.31
N VAL A 21 -63.69 29.31 -39.25
CA VAL A 21 -65.05 28.78 -39.28
C VAL A 21 -65.28 28.19 -40.68
N ASN A 22 -65.46 26.86 -40.78
CA ASN A 22 -66.35 26.14 -41.71
C ASN A 22 -65.84 24.71 -42.02
N ASN A 23 -66.37 23.69 -41.32
CA ASN A 23 -66.94 22.54 -42.03
C ASN A 23 -67.94 21.80 -41.14
N ALA A 24 -69.17 21.71 -41.63
CA ALA A 24 -70.27 21.02 -41.02
C ALA A 24 -70.22 19.53 -41.38
N ASN A 25 -70.33 18.64 -40.38
CA ASN A 25 -71.18 17.43 -40.42
C ASN A 25 -70.98 16.56 -39.18
N ASN A 26 -71.82 16.75 -38.14
CA ASN A 26 -72.46 15.62 -37.48
C ASN A 26 -73.72 16.08 -36.73
N THR A 27 -74.89 15.75 -37.27
CA THR A 27 -76.20 15.94 -36.64
C THR A 27 -76.57 14.72 -35.81
N ASN A 28 -76.86 14.89 -34.50
CA ASN A 28 -78.05 14.35 -33.80
C ASN A 28 -78.10 14.70 -32.29
N ASN A 29 -78.71 15.85 -31.99
CA ASN A 29 -79.78 16.08 -31.01
C ASN A 29 -79.91 15.21 -29.72
N SER A 30 -79.65 15.77 -28.52
CA SER A 30 -80.70 16.18 -27.55
C SER A 30 -80.13 16.76 -26.24
N ASN A 31 -80.32 18.07 -26.06
CA ASN A 31 -80.46 18.85 -24.82
C ASN A 31 -79.99 18.25 -23.47
N ASN A 32 -78.80 18.66 -23.01
CA ASN A 32 -78.53 18.90 -21.59
C ASN A 32 -77.63 20.13 -21.44
N VAL A 33 -78.06 21.14 -20.69
CA VAL A 33 -77.22 22.28 -20.31
C VAL A 33 -76.36 21.84 -19.14
N THR A 34 -75.24 21.23 -19.48
CA THR A 34 -74.04 21.11 -18.66
C THR A 34 -72.90 21.34 -19.64
N ASN A 35 -71.97 22.25 -19.32
CA ASN A 35 -70.75 22.43 -20.12
C ASN A 35 -70.03 21.08 -20.20
N ASN A 36 -70.31 20.32 -21.27
CA ASN A 36 -69.69 19.03 -21.53
C ASN A 36 -68.44 19.34 -22.34
N LEU A 37 -67.42 19.80 -21.64
CA LEU A 37 -66.07 19.92 -22.17
C LEU A 37 -65.65 18.50 -22.57
N THR A 38 -65.60 18.25 -23.87
CA THR A 38 -65.15 16.98 -24.42
C THR A 38 -63.64 16.94 -24.32
N CYS A 39 -63.10 15.86 -23.72
CA CYS A 39 -61.67 15.54 -23.77
C CYS A 39 -61.17 15.60 -25.22
N VAL A 40 -60.18 16.45 -25.46
CA VAL A 40 -59.44 16.56 -26.71
C VAL A 40 -58.08 15.95 -26.46
N ASP A 41 -57.82 14.84 -27.16
CA ASP A 41 -56.62 14.01 -27.04
C ASP A 41 -56.24 13.63 -28.49
N PHE A 42 -55.21 14.28 -29.03
CA PHE A 42 -54.82 14.19 -30.43
C PHE A 42 -53.83 13.04 -30.68
N ASP A 43 -52.98 12.68 -29.72
CA ASP A 43 -51.98 11.59 -29.83
C ASP A 43 -52.41 10.26 -29.20
N GLN A 44 -53.54 10.27 -28.49
CA GLN A 44 -54.22 9.12 -27.90
C GLN A 44 -53.41 8.44 -26.79
N ASP A 45 -52.72 9.22 -25.94
CA ASP A 45 -52.12 8.71 -24.71
C ASP A 45 -53.05 8.73 -23.48
N GLY A 46 -54.21 9.37 -23.61
CA GLY A 46 -55.23 9.47 -22.57
C GLY A 46 -55.20 10.77 -21.75
N TYR A 47 -54.26 11.67 -22.02
CA TYR A 47 -54.16 13.02 -21.48
C TYR A 47 -54.56 14.04 -22.56
N GLY A 48 -54.82 15.28 -22.16
CA GLY A 48 -55.23 16.34 -23.09
C GLY A 48 -56.25 17.30 -22.50
N ASP A 49 -56.68 18.28 -23.30
CA ASP A 49 -57.57 19.35 -22.83
C ASP A 49 -58.92 18.78 -22.39
N ASN A 50 -59.20 18.87 -21.07
CA ASN A 50 -60.41 18.39 -20.40
C ASN A 50 -60.55 16.86 -20.29
N CYS A 51 -59.43 16.14 -20.22
CA CYS A 51 -59.40 14.70 -19.95
C CYS A 51 -59.32 14.42 -18.43
N GLU A 52 -59.99 13.36 -17.95
CA GLU A 52 -60.03 13.02 -16.51
C GLU A 52 -58.68 12.55 -15.89
N PRO A 53 -57.65 12.16 -16.67
CA PRO A 53 -56.29 11.98 -16.15
C PRO A 53 -55.51 13.29 -15.89
N GLY A 54 -55.75 14.34 -16.69
CA GLY A 54 -55.05 15.62 -16.58
C GLY A 54 -54.81 16.29 -17.93
N ASP A 55 -54.32 17.53 -17.89
CA ASP A 55 -53.88 18.26 -19.08
C ASP A 55 -52.53 17.70 -19.55
N ASP A 56 -52.36 17.65 -20.87
CA ASP A 56 -51.11 17.27 -21.52
C ASP A 56 -50.31 18.52 -21.92
N CYS A 57 -49.00 18.52 -21.63
CA CYS A 57 -48.09 19.57 -22.04
C CYS A 57 -47.70 19.49 -23.53
N ASN A 58 -47.86 18.33 -24.20
CA ASN A 58 -47.72 18.19 -25.65
C ASN A 58 -48.68 17.16 -26.27
N ASP A 59 -49.90 17.62 -26.56
CA ASP A 59 -51.02 16.90 -27.19
C ASP A 59 -50.78 16.57 -28.69
N TYR A 60 -49.57 16.15 -29.05
CA TYR A 60 -49.17 15.68 -30.37
C TYR A 60 -48.11 14.56 -30.28
N GLU A 61 -47.67 14.20 -29.07
CA GLU A 61 -46.59 13.26 -28.78
C GLU A 61 -46.95 12.34 -27.61
N GLN A 62 -47.33 11.11 -27.95
CA GLN A 62 -47.85 10.10 -27.01
C GLN A 62 -46.90 9.72 -25.86
N ASP A 63 -45.62 10.06 -25.97
CA ASP A 63 -44.56 9.81 -25.01
C ASP A 63 -44.28 11.00 -24.06
N VAL A 64 -45.01 12.10 -24.18
CA VAL A 64 -44.92 13.27 -23.30
C VAL A 64 -46.26 13.48 -22.61
N ASN A 65 -46.36 13.05 -21.34
CA ASN A 65 -47.58 13.21 -20.56
C ASN A 65 -47.36 13.06 -19.04
N PRO A 66 -48.34 13.48 -18.21
CA PRO A 66 -48.23 13.42 -16.76
C PRO A 66 -47.75 12.08 -16.18
N GLY A 67 -46.57 12.11 -15.55
CA GLY A 67 -45.99 10.99 -14.80
C GLY A 67 -45.13 10.01 -15.61
N MET A 68 -44.77 10.33 -16.85
CA MET A 68 -43.76 9.59 -17.61
C MET A 68 -42.35 9.73 -17.00
N PRO A 69 -41.42 8.79 -17.25
CA PRO A 69 -40.03 8.99 -16.90
C PRO A 69 -39.37 10.05 -17.79
N GLU A 70 -38.63 10.99 -17.20
CA GLU A 70 -37.87 11.99 -17.94
C GLU A 70 -36.81 11.36 -18.86
N ILE A 71 -36.74 11.85 -20.09
CA ILE A 71 -35.65 11.60 -21.01
C ILE A 71 -34.90 12.92 -21.15
N CYS A 72 -33.62 12.95 -20.79
CA CYS A 72 -32.80 14.17 -20.75
C CYS A 72 -32.60 14.77 -22.15
N ASN A 73 -33.58 15.51 -22.63
CA ASN A 73 -33.75 15.92 -24.03
C ASN A 73 -34.15 17.40 -24.16
N ASP A 74 -33.98 18.19 -23.09
CA ASP A 74 -34.39 19.59 -22.94
C ASP A 74 -35.91 19.81 -22.99
N ARG A 75 -36.71 18.81 -22.60
CA ARG A 75 -38.18 18.89 -22.54
C ARG A 75 -38.69 18.42 -21.18
N ASP A 76 -39.94 18.77 -20.92
CA ASP A 76 -40.71 18.31 -19.76
C ASP A 76 -41.53 17.10 -20.27
N ASP A 77 -40.98 15.89 -20.16
CA ASP A 77 -41.61 14.69 -20.71
C ASP A 77 -42.74 14.18 -19.78
N ASN A 78 -42.65 14.50 -18.50
CA ASN A 78 -43.60 14.07 -17.47
C ASN A 78 -44.64 15.12 -17.07
N CYS A 79 -44.61 16.29 -17.72
CA CYS A 79 -45.48 17.43 -17.53
C CYS A 79 -45.61 17.90 -16.06
N ASP A 80 -44.57 17.81 -15.24
CA ASP A 80 -44.58 18.29 -13.84
C ASP A 80 -44.24 19.79 -13.70
N GLY A 81 -43.87 20.43 -14.81
CA GLY A 81 -43.50 21.84 -14.90
C GLY A 81 -42.01 22.12 -14.68
N ARG A 82 -41.18 21.07 -14.65
CA ARG A 82 -39.72 21.14 -14.65
C ARG A 82 -39.19 20.46 -15.91
N THR A 83 -37.90 20.60 -16.17
CA THR A 83 -37.28 20.14 -17.41
C THR A 83 -36.07 19.34 -17.01
N ASP A 84 -35.97 18.10 -17.50
CA ASP A 84 -34.87 17.17 -17.27
C ASP A 84 -34.52 16.96 -15.79
N GLU A 85 -35.51 16.84 -14.91
CA GLU A 85 -35.28 16.41 -13.52
C GLU A 85 -35.05 14.90 -13.40
N ASP A 86 -34.39 14.49 -12.32
CA ASP A 86 -34.04 13.08 -12.04
C ASP A 86 -33.19 12.37 -13.11
N CYS A 87 -32.55 13.15 -14.00
CA CYS A 87 -31.53 12.70 -14.94
C CYS A 87 -30.27 12.14 -14.25
N PRO A 88 -29.80 10.93 -14.60
CA PRO A 88 -28.61 10.33 -13.98
C PRO A 88 -27.29 11.00 -14.40
N CYS A 89 -27.29 11.76 -15.50
CA CYS A 89 -26.15 12.50 -16.04
C CYS A 89 -26.60 13.52 -17.09
N ASN A 90 -25.72 14.45 -17.48
CA ASN A 90 -26.03 15.38 -18.57
C ASN A 90 -25.68 14.77 -19.93
N PRO A 91 -26.54 14.86 -20.96
CA PRO A 91 -26.25 14.32 -22.29
C PRO A 91 -24.91 14.79 -22.85
N GLY A 92 -24.10 13.83 -23.33
CA GLY A 92 -22.76 14.07 -23.86
C GLY A 92 -21.64 14.09 -22.81
N GLU A 93 -21.94 13.99 -21.52
CA GLU A 93 -20.92 13.72 -20.50
C GLU A 93 -20.23 12.38 -20.76
N VAL A 94 -18.95 12.29 -20.40
CA VAL A 94 -18.16 11.08 -20.51
C VAL A 94 -17.64 10.70 -19.14
N ARG A 95 -17.74 9.42 -18.80
CA ARG A 95 -17.13 8.86 -17.58
C ARG A 95 -16.25 7.66 -17.91
N ILE A 96 -15.29 7.39 -17.04
CA ILE A 96 -14.51 6.16 -17.06
C ILE A 96 -15.40 5.02 -16.56
N CYS A 97 -15.27 3.84 -17.16
CA CYS A 97 -16.00 2.64 -16.77
C CYS A 97 -15.11 1.40 -16.85
N SER A 98 -15.56 0.33 -16.20
CA SER A 98 -15.01 -1.01 -16.28
C SER A 98 -16.13 -1.99 -15.93
N SER A 99 -16.21 -3.11 -16.66
CA SER A 99 -17.18 -4.17 -16.42
C SER A 99 -16.73 -5.21 -15.39
N TYR A 100 -15.43 -5.23 -15.04
CA TYR A 100 -14.82 -6.27 -14.21
C TYR A 100 -14.36 -5.79 -12.83
N ARG A 101 -14.05 -4.50 -12.64
CA ARG A 101 -13.67 -3.94 -11.32
C ARG A 101 -13.89 -2.43 -11.24
N ASP A 102 -13.58 -1.83 -10.09
CA ASP A 102 -13.57 -0.37 -9.93
C ASP A 102 -12.53 0.26 -10.88
N PRO A 103 -12.93 1.15 -11.81
CA PRO A 103 -12.02 1.78 -12.76
C PRO A 103 -10.86 2.56 -12.12
N LEU A 104 -11.03 3.03 -10.88
CA LEU A 104 -10.00 3.78 -10.16
C LEU A 104 -8.90 2.88 -9.59
N THR A 105 -9.11 1.57 -9.62
CA THR A 105 -8.16 0.58 -9.09
C THR A 105 -7.33 -0.08 -10.18
N VAL A 106 -7.56 0.27 -11.45
CA VAL A 106 -6.77 -0.23 -12.58
C VAL A 106 -5.43 0.52 -12.61
N SER A 107 -4.33 -0.20 -12.41
CA SER A 107 -3.00 0.38 -12.36
C SER A 107 -2.24 0.20 -13.70
N PRO A 108 -1.16 0.96 -13.95
CA PRO A 108 -0.35 0.82 -15.16
C PRO A 108 0.36 -0.53 -15.31
N GLU A 109 0.49 -1.29 -14.22
CA GLU A 109 1.10 -2.62 -14.16
C GLU A 109 0.15 -3.73 -14.62
N MET A 110 -1.12 -3.40 -14.90
CA MET A 110 -2.12 -4.31 -15.44
C MET A 110 -2.16 -4.26 -16.98
N HIS A 111 -2.42 -5.41 -17.62
CA HIS A 111 -2.75 -5.45 -19.05
C HIS A 111 -4.19 -5.01 -19.35
N CYS A 112 -5.02 -4.98 -18.31
CA CYS A 112 -6.34 -4.38 -18.37
C CYS A 112 -6.31 -2.88 -18.67
N ARG A 113 -7.37 -2.42 -19.33
CA ARG A 113 -7.61 -1.00 -19.53
C ARG A 113 -9.08 -0.67 -19.34
N THR A 114 -9.34 0.42 -18.63
CA THR A 114 -10.68 0.98 -18.49
C THR A 114 -11.20 1.52 -19.82
N GLY A 115 -12.50 1.44 -20.04
CA GLY A 115 -13.17 2.09 -21.17
C GLY A 115 -13.81 3.41 -20.76
N TYR A 116 -14.67 3.92 -21.63
CA TYR A 116 -15.51 5.09 -21.35
C TYR A 116 -16.98 4.84 -21.74
N GLN A 117 -17.88 5.45 -20.97
CA GLN A 117 -19.31 5.53 -21.25
C GLN A 117 -19.67 6.96 -21.58
N THR A 118 -20.61 7.15 -22.51
CA THR A 118 -21.17 8.46 -22.85
C THR A 118 -22.59 8.54 -22.32
N CYS A 119 -22.98 9.67 -21.75
CA CYS A 119 -24.34 9.91 -21.31
C CYS A 119 -25.23 10.16 -22.55
N GLU A 120 -26.19 9.28 -22.76
CA GLU A 120 -27.29 9.42 -23.72
C GLU A 120 -28.51 10.05 -23.01
N PRO A 121 -29.53 10.52 -23.74
CA PRO A 121 -30.72 11.12 -23.14
C PRO A 121 -31.42 10.22 -22.10
N THR A 122 -31.32 8.91 -22.25
CA THR A 122 -31.90 7.92 -21.31
C THR A 122 -30.94 7.51 -20.19
N GLY A 123 -29.73 8.09 -20.13
CA GLY A 123 -28.67 7.78 -19.16
C GLY A 123 -27.37 7.26 -19.78
N TRP A 124 -26.48 6.72 -18.95
CA TRP A 124 -25.18 6.21 -19.41
C TRP A 124 -25.32 5.03 -20.38
N SER A 125 -24.56 5.06 -21.47
CA SER A 125 -24.54 3.99 -22.47
C SER A 125 -24.27 2.60 -21.86
N ASP A 126 -24.98 1.56 -22.29
CA ASP A 126 -24.84 0.20 -21.74
C ASP A 126 -23.45 -0.42 -21.93
N THR A 127 -22.68 0.07 -22.91
CA THR A 127 -21.36 -0.47 -23.24
C THR A 127 -20.23 0.43 -22.75
N CYS A 128 -19.17 -0.20 -22.24
CA CYS A 128 -17.94 0.47 -21.87
C CYS A 128 -16.95 0.44 -23.05
N VAL A 129 -16.94 1.50 -23.85
CA VAL A 129 -16.20 1.50 -25.12
C VAL A 129 -14.70 1.56 -24.86
N GLY A 130 -13.95 0.66 -25.51
CA GLY A 130 -12.48 0.65 -25.46
C GLY A 130 -11.86 -0.06 -24.25
N GLU A 131 -12.67 -0.71 -23.42
CA GLU A 131 -12.18 -1.54 -22.32
C GLU A 131 -11.39 -2.75 -22.85
N VAL A 132 -10.34 -3.11 -22.11
CA VAL A 132 -9.64 -4.40 -22.23
C VAL A 132 -9.86 -5.09 -20.90
N GLY A 133 -10.56 -6.22 -20.95
CA GLY A 133 -10.88 -7.03 -19.77
C GLY A 133 -9.82 -8.08 -19.46
N PRO A 134 -10.01 -8.81 -18.36
CA PRO A 134 -9.06 -9.79 -17.88
C PRO A 134 -8.94 -10.99 -18.83
N ILE A 135 -7.74 -11.53 -18.92
CA ILE A 135 -7.39 -12.75 -19.66
C ILE A 135 -6.65 -13.71 -18.72
N ASP A 136 -6.49 -14.97 -19.14
CA ASP A 136 -5.71 -15.93 -18.36
C ASP A 136 -4.27 -15.43 -18.23
N GLU A 137 -3.72 -15.56 -17.01
CA GLU A 137 -2.34 -15.20 -16.71
C GLU A 137 -1.34 -15.78 -17.71
N THR A 138 -0.42 -14.93 -18.14
CA THR A 138 0.74 -15.31 -18.93
C THR A 138 1.95 -14.72 -18.27
N CYS A 139 2.98 -15.53 -18.06
CA CYS A 139 4.16 -15.06 -17.37
C CYS A 139 4.95 -13.99 -18.15
N ASN A 140 4.59 -12.73 -17.93
CA ASN A 140 4.99 -11.58 -18.73
C ASN A 140 5.22 -10.32 -17.89
N SER A 141 5.13 -10.45 -16.56
CA SER A 141 5.34 -9.38 -15.58
C SER A 141 4.29 -8.27 -15.61
N PHE A 142 3.09 -8.60 -16.05
CA PHE A 142 1.90 -7.79 -15.93
C PHE A 142 0.78 -8.63 -15.32
N ASP A 143 -0.15 -7.95 -14.67
CA ASP A 143 -1.39 -8.52 -14.18
C ASP A 143 -2.39 -8.64 -15.36
N ASP A 144 -2.55 -9.86 -15.88
CA ASP A 144 -3.33 -10.22 -17.08
C ASP A 144 -4.80 -10.45 -16.74
N ASP A 145 -5.06 -11.03 -15.58
CA ASP A 145 -6.39 -11.36 -15.07
C ASP A 145 -6.99 -10.26 -14.18
N CYS A 146 -6.19 -9.24 -13.92
CA CYS A 146 -6.54 -7.96 -13.33
C CYS A 146 -7.10 -8.10 -11.92
N ASP A 147 -6.57 -9.04 -11.14
CA ASP A 147 -6.92 -9.27 -9.74
C ASP A 147 -6.06 -8.47 -8.74
N GLY A 148 -4.92 -7.94 -9.21
CA GLY A 148 -3.97 -7.14 -8.45
C GLY A 148 -2.65 -7.83 -8.12
N ASP A 149 -2.53 -9.12 -8.38
CA ASP A 149 -1.28 -9.87 -8.32
C ASP A 149 -0.67 -10.00 -9.74
N ILE A 150 0.65 -10.19 -9.84
CA ILE A 150 1.35 -10.30 -11.13
C ILE A 150 1.79 -11.75 -11.31
N ASP A 151 1.41 -12.35 -12.44
CA ASP A 151 1.79 -13.70 -12.87
C ASP A 151 1.44 -14.81 -11.85
N GLU A 152 0.39 -14.64 -11.03
CA GLU A 152 0.05 -15.55 -9.95
C GLU A 152 -0.31 -16.96 -10.46
N GLY A 153 0.11 -17.98 -9.70
CA GLY A 153 0.03 -19.37 -10.16
C GLY A 153 0.98 -19.74 -11.31
N LEU A 154 1.72 -18.78 -11.89
CA LEU A 154 2.81 -19.01 -12.84
C LEU A 154 4.21 -18.73 -12.26
N LEU A 155 4.27 -18.17 -11.05
CA LEU A 155 5.51 -17.97 -10.29
C LEU A 155 6.01 -19.28 -9.63
N ASN A 156 7.33 -19.48 -9.61
CA ASN A 156 8.02 -20.47 -8.76
C ASN A 156 8.16 -19.92 -7.31
N ALA A 157 8.73 -20.70 -6.38
CA ALA A 157 8.76 -20.26 -4.97
C ALA A 157 9.68 -19.06 -4.68
N ILE A 158 10.55 -18.68 -5.63
CA ILE A 158 11.35 -17.45 -5.55
C ILE A 158 10.71 -16.27 -6.30
N GLY A 159 9.45 -16.39 -6.74
CA GLY A 159 8.69 -15.30 -7.36
C GLY A 159 9.05 -15.04 -8.83
N GLN A 160 9.61 -16.03 -9.53
CA GLN A 160 9.98 -15.94 -10.95
C GLN A 160 9.08 -16.80 -11.83
N CYS A 161 8.87 -16.36 -13.07
CA CYS A 161 8.15 -17.11 -14.07
C CYS A 161 8.66 -18.54 -14.28
N SER A 162 7.75 -19.51 -14.22
CA SER A 162 7.98 -20.95 -14.38
C SER A 162 8.42 -21.36 -15.80
N GLY A 163 9.58 -20.89 -16.22
CA GLY A 163 10.38 -21.41 -17.32
C GLY A 163 11.71 -21.91 -16.78
N GLU A 164 12.13 -23.11 -17.21
CA GLU A 164 13.33 -23.86 -16.77
C GLU A 164 13.88 -23.39 -15.42
N ILE A 165 13.32 -23.94 -14.34
CA ILE A 165 13.88 -23.87 -13.00
C ILE A 165 15.40 -24.12 -13.10
N PRO A 166 16.25 -23.10 -12.86
CA PRO A 166 17.69 -23.28 -13.00
C PRO A 166 18.17 -24.31 -11.97
N PRO A 167 19.06 -25.24 -12.33
CA PRO A 167 19.65 -26.13 -11.34
C PRO A 167 20.44 -25.31 -10.33
N GLU A 168 20.51 -25.78 -9.08
CA GLU A 168 21.28 -25.18 -7.99
C GLU A 168 22.71 -24.82 -8.41
N ASP A 169 23.16 -23.62 -8.02
CA ASP A 169 24.54 -23.17 -8.26
C ASP A 169 25.50 -23.77 -7.23
N CYS A 170 25.98 -24.97 -7.56
CA CYS A 170 26.89 -25.70 -6.70
C CYS A 170 28.28 -25.07 -6.53
N GLY A 171 28.61 -24.02 -7.26
CA GLY A 171 29.92 -23.37 -7.24
C GLY A 171 31.09 -24.29 -7.63
N PRO A 172 32.33 -23.79 -7.56
CA PRO A 172 33.53 -24.54 -7.98
C PRO A 172 33.90 -25.69 -7.04
N THR A 173 33.38 -25.68 -5.81
CA THR A 173 33.65 -26.69 -4.79
C THR A 173 32.59 -27.79 -4.76
N GLY A 174 31.42 -27.57 -5.37
CA GLY A 174 30.27 -28.48 -5.34
C GLY A 174 29.53 -28.42 -4.00
N GLU A 175 29.57 -27.27 -3.34
CA GLU A 175 29.02 -27.05 -2.00
C GLU A 175 27.68 -26.34 -2.01
N GLY A 176 27.33 -25.71 -3.14
CA GLY A 176 26.24 -24.75 -3.15
C GLY A 176 26.69 -23.36 -2.78
N ASN A 177 25.80 -22.38 -2.93
CA ASN A 177 26.03 -21.01 -2.51
C ASN A 177 25.11 -20.58 -1.34
N GLY A 178 24.27 -21.50 -0.84
CA GLY A 178 23.35 -21.27 0.27
C GLY A 178 22.06 -20.55 -0.12
N VAL A 179 21.72 -20.52 -1.41
CA VAL A 179 20.48 -19.94 -1.95
C VAL A 179 19.69 -21.06 -2.62
N ASP A 180 18.37 -21.08 -2.39
CA ASP A 180 17.45 -21.92 -3.15
C ASP A 180 17.24 -21.26 -4.51
N GLU A 181 18.10 -21.54 -5.50
CA GLU A 181 18.03 -20.93 -6.83
C GLU A 181 16.73 -21.26 -7.56
N ASN A 182 16.15 -22.40 -7.20
CA ASN A 182 15.20 -23.09 -8.01
C ASN A 182 13.79 -23.04 -7.40
N GLY A 183 13.72 -22.60 -6.13
CA GLY A 183 12.51 -22.37 -5.37
C GLY A 183 11.77 -23.65 -5.04
N ASP A 184 12.45 -24.77 -4.78
CA ASP A 184 11.77 -26.00 -4.35
C ASP A 184 11.67 -26.15 -2.83
N GLY A 185 12.25 -25.21 -2.08
CA GLY A 185 12.29 -25.20 -0.62
C GLY A 185 13.44 -26.03 -0.04
N SER A 186 14.27 -26.62 -0.88
CA SER A 186 15.56 -27.22 -0.55
C SER A 186 16.65 -26.25 -0.99
N ILE A 187 17.74 -26.17 -0.22
CA ILE A 187 18.89 -25.33 -0.56
C ILE A 187 20.00 -26.26 -1.07
N ASP A 188 20.58 -25.93 -2.23
CA ASP A 188 21.74 -26.58 -2.83
C ASP A 188 21.59 -28.10 -3.07
N GLU A 189 20.37 -28.60 -3.31
CA GLU A 189 20.14 -30.02 -3.57
C GLU A 189 20.71 -30.46 -4.92
N GLY A 190 21.20 -31.71 -4.96
CA GLY A 190 21.91 -32.23 -6.13
C GLY A 190 23.36 -31.74 -6.27
N CYS A 191 23.82 -30.83 -5.40
CA CYS A 191 25.23 -30.46 -5.35
C CYS A 191 26.12 -31.60 -4.87
N SER A 192 27.11 -31.92 -5.70
CA SER A 192 27.99 -33.06 -5.54
C SER A 192 29.43 -32.60 -5.51
N CYS A 193 30.24 -33.32 -4.73
CA CYS A 193 31.66 -33.12 -4.69
C CYS A 193 32.42 -33.64 -5.94
N VAL A 194 31.71 -34.10 -6.98
CA VAL A 194 32.29 -34.47 -8.28
C VAL A 194 32.42 -33.23 -9.17
N VAL A 195 33.41 -32.41 -8.87
CA VAL A 195 33.81 -31.27 -9.72
C VAL A 195 34.91 -31.71 -10.71
N PRO A 196 35.14 -31.01 -11.83
CA PRO A 196 36.22 -31.31 -12.75
C PRO A 196 37.58 -31.41 -12.03
N GLY A 197 38.19 -32.60 -12.01
CA GLY A 197 39.42 -32.88 -11.26
C GLY A 197 39.24 -33.77 -10.03
N TYR A 198 38.03 -34.22 -9.72
CA TYR A 198 37.75 -35.23 -8.69
C TYR A 198 38.43 -36.58 -9.03
N ASP A 199 39.36 -37.02 -8.18
CA ASP A 199 39.98 -38.35 -8.24
C ASP A 199 39.35 -39.25 -7.16
N PRO A 200 38.60 -40.31 -7.53
CA PRO A 200 38.02 -41.25 -6.58
C PRO A 200 39.05 -41.96 -5.68
N ALA A 201 40.33 -41.98 -6.07
CA ALA A 201 41.41 -42.55 -5.29
C ALA A 201 42.00 -41.58 -4.24
N LEU A 202 41.65 -40.28 -4.31
CA LEU A 202 42.08 -39.23 -3.38
C LEU A 202 40.84 -38.43 -2.93
N PRO A 203 40.02 -39.00 -2.02
CA PRO A 203 38.81 -38.32 -1.53
C PRO A 203 39.18 -37.01 -0.84
N ARG A 204 38.34 -35.98 -1.00
CA ARG A 204 38.46 -34.73 -0.25
C ARG A 204 38.00 -34.99 1.18
N THR A 205 38.94 -35.08 2.13
CA THR A 205 38.63 -35.28 3.55
C THR A 205 38.78 -33.97 4.34
N ASP A 206 38.15 -33.91 5.51
CA ASP A 206 38.22 -32.77 6.44
C ASP A 206 37.89 -31.41 5.78
N GLN A 207 36.91 -31.39 4.89
CA GLN A 207 36.46 -30.14 4.27
C GLN A 207 35.53 -29.40 5.22
N PRO A 208 35.66 -28.07 5.36
CA PRO A 208 34.74 -27.28 6.17
C PRO A 208 33.32 -27.41 5.61
N CYS A 209 32.34 -27.38 6.50
CA CYS A 209 30.93 -27.39 6.14
C CYS A 209 30.10 -26.69 7.22
N TYR A 210 28.89 -26.32 6.85
CA TYR A 210 27.89 -25.84 7.77
C TYR A 210 26.52 -26.19 7.19
N GLY A 211 25.68 -26.89 7.96
CA GLY A 211 24.37 -27.32 7.49
C GLY A 211 23.24 -26.30 7.68
N GLY A 212 23.51 -25.16 8.30
CA GLY A 212 22.52 -24.09 8.53
C GLY A 212 22.62 -22.97 7.48
N PRO A 213 21.68 -22.00 7.51
CA PRO A 213 21.72 -20.82 6.63
C PRO A 213 23.04 -20.06 6.77
N THR A 214 23.66 -19.63 5.66
CA THR A 214 25.02 -19.08 5.70
C THR A 214 25.18 -17.84 6.60
N TYR A 215 24.13 -17.06 6.79
CA TYR A 215 24.13 -15.87 7.66
C TYR A 215 24.15 -16.19 9.16
N THR A 216 23.81 -17.40 9.59
CA THR A 216 23.86 -17.82 11.01
C THR A 216 25.22 -18.38 11.42
N LEU A 217 26.15 -18.56 10.48
CA LEU A 217 27.45 -19.15 10.75
C LEU A 217 28.31 -18.23 11.64
N GLY A 218 28.61 -18.70 12.85
CA GLY A 218 29.45 -17.98 13.82
C GLY A 218 28.67 -16.98 14.68
N VAL A 219 27.34 -16.96 14.57
CA VAL A 219 26.42 -16.22 15.44
C VAL A 219 26.00 -17.15 16.58
N GLY A 220 25.93 -16.64 17.81
CA GLY A 220 25.54 -17.43 18.97
C GLY A 220 26.36 -18.72 19.17
N VAL A 221 25.66 -19.84 19.39
CA VAL A 221 26.29 -21.17 19.50
C VAL A 221 26.66 -21.79 18.14
N CYS A 222 26.16 -21.22 17.05
CA CYS A 222 26.28 -21.79 15.72
C CYS A 222 27.71 -21.79 15.21
N ARG A 223 28.12 -22.94 14.67
CA ARG A 223 29.48 -23.13 14.13
C ARG A 223 29.51 -24.19 13.05
N GLY A 224 30.50 -24.07 12.17
CA GLY A 224 30.81 -25.06 11.14
C GLY A 224 31.42 -26.35 11.70
N GLY A 225 31.30 -27.41 10.91
CA GLY A 225 31.88 -28.73 11.13
C GLY A 225 32.81 -29.16 10.01
N LEU A 226 33.10 -30.46 9.96
CA LEU A 226 33.92 -31.07 8.91
C LEU A 226 33.16 -32.21 8.23
N ARG A 227 33.38 -32.38 6.92
CA ARG A 227 32.83 -33.49 6.14
C ARG A 227 33.84 -34.07 5.17
N ASP A 228 33.60 -35.33 4.79
CA ASP A 228 34.38 -36.05 3.80
C ASP A 228 33.56 -36.25 2.52
N CYS A 229 34.22 -36.19 1.36
CA CYS A 229 33.66 -36.56 0.08
C CYS A 229 34.03 -38.02 -0.22
N LEU A 230 33.08 -38.95 -0.07
CA LEU A 230 33.29 -40.38 -0.34
C LEU A 230 32.39 -40.82 -1.50
N GLY A 231 33.00 -41.37 -2.56
CA GLY A 231 32.24 -41.88 -3.71
C GLY A 231 31.50 -40.82 -4.51
N GLY A 232 31.92 -39.55 -4.43
CA GLY A 232 31.32 -38.43 -5.16
C GLY A 232 30.13 -37.79 -4.44
N VAL A 233 29.89 -38.15 -3.19
CA VAL A 233 28.84 -37.55 -2.35
C VAL A 233 29.48 -37.03 -1.07
N TRP A 234 29.04 -35.85 -0.63
CA TRP A 234 29.41 -35.32 0.67
C TRP A 234 28.79 -36.17 1.78
N GLY A 235 29.60 -36.55 2.76
CA GLY A 235 29.11 -37.10 4.02
C GLY A 235 28.42 -36.02 4.86
N ALA A 236 27.84 -36.45 5.99
CA ALA A 236 27.26 -35.52 6.96
C ALA A 236 28.30 -34.49 7.43
N CYS A 237 27.84 -33.27 7.70
CA CYS A 237 28.65 -32.29 8.41
C CYS A 237 28.78 -32.75 9.87
N VAL A 238 30.01 -33.06 10.29
CA VAL A 238 30.27 -33.57 11.64
C VAL A 238 30.81 -32.43 12.49
N GLY A 239 30.12 -32.17 13.60
CA GLY A 239 30.55 -31.19 14.60
C GLY A 239 30.06 -29.78 14.37
N ASP A 240 29.25 -29.56 13.32
CA ASP A 240 28.50 -28.32 13.18
C ASP A 240 27.42 -28.21 14.27
N VAL A 241 27.01 -26.98 14.53
CA VAL A 241 25.86 -26.62 15.36
C VAL A 241 25.04 -25.65 14.54
N THR A 242 23.87 -26.09 14.08
CA THR A 242 22.93 -25.29 13.29
C THR A 242 21.91 -24.60 14.20
N PRO A 243 21.19 -23.58 13.69
CA PRO A 243 20.07 -22.97 14.40
C PRO A 243 19.09 -23.99 14.95
N SER A 244 18.65 -23.75 16.18
CA SER A 244 17.59 -24.51 16.83
C SER A 244 16.71 -23.56 17.63
N THR A 245 15.45 -23.91 17.88
CA THR A 245 14.59 -23.07 18.71
C THR A 245 15.24 -22.75 20.06
N GLU A 246 15.11 -21.49 20.48
CA GLU A 246 15.61 -20.96 21.75
C GLU A 246 15.31 -21.88 22.95
N LEU A 247 16.37 -22.14 23.71
CA LEU A 247 16.34 -22.84 24.99
C LEU A 247 16.46 -21.80 26.11
N CYS A 248 15.31 -21.29 26.51
CA CYS A 248 15.19 -20.29 27.56
C CYS A 248 16.03 -20.58 28.83
N ASP A 249 16.65 -19.52 29.35
CA ASP A 249 17.47 -19.46 30.57
C ASP A 249 18.85 -20.15 30.46
N ASP A 250 19.28 -20.53 29.26
CA ASP A 250 20.63 -21.10 29.05
C ASP A 250 21.69 -20.03 28.75
N ARG A 251 21.26 -18.77 28.50
CA ARG A 251 22.08 -17.59 28.19
C ARG A 251 22.88 -17.74 26.90
N LEU A 252 22.38 -18.52 25.96
CA LEU A 252 22.98 -18.75 24.67
C LEU A 252 21.95 -18.47 23.58
N ASP A 253 22.39 -17.77 22.55
CA ASP A 253 21.68 -17.63 21.28
C ASP A 253 21.70 -18.99 20.56
N ASN A 254 20.59 -19.73 20.62
CA ASN A 254 20.46 -21.09 20.08
C ASN A 254 19.93 -21.13 18.65
N ASP A 255 19.17 -20.12 18.25
CA ASP A 255 18.61 -19.97 16.91
C ASP A 255 19.51 -19.14 15.98
N CYS A 256 20.53 -18.52 16.55
CA CYS A 256 21.63 -17.85 15.88
C CYS A 256 21.18 -16.64 15.06
N ASP A 257 20.15 -15.93 15.54
CA ASP A 257 19.67 -14.66 14.98
C ASP A 257 20.42 -13.42 15.53
N GLY A 258 21.25 -13.63 16.55
CA GLY A 258 22.07 -12.60 17.19
C GLY A 258 21.48 -12.02 18.48
N LEU A 259 20.29 -12.46 18.88
CA LEU A 259 19.64 -12.19 20.16
C LEU A 259 19.82 -13.41 21.08
N VAL A 260 19.65 -13.21 22.38
CA VAL A 260 19.83 -14.27 23.38
C VAL A 260 18.51 -14.47 24.12
N ASP A 261 18.01 -15.70 24.17
CA ASP A 261 16.82 -16.10 24.92
C ASP A 261 15.51 -15.39 24.47
N GLU A 262 15.40 -15.00 23.19
CA GLU A 262 14.20 -14.39 22.61
C GLU A 262 13.07 -15.41 22.35
N GLY A 263 11.85 -14.92 22.11
CA GLY A 263 10.69 -15.81 21.85
C GLY A 263 10.25 -16.69 23.04
N CYS A 264 10.83 -16.49 24.23
CA CYS A 264 10.56 -17.27 25.42
C CYS A 264 9.21 -16.92 26.09
N PRO A 265 8.41 -17.91 26.57
CA PRO A 265 7.03 -17.69 27.05
C PRO A 265 6.88 -16.81 28.30
N TRP A 266 7.98 -16.44 28.97
CA TRP A 266 7.95 -15.70 30.24
C TRP A 266 8.63 -14.33 30.15
N CYS A 267 9.12 -13.92 28.98
CA CYS A 267 9.52 -12.55 28.77
C CYS A 267 8.27 -11.77 28.32
N VAL A 268 7.66 -11.04 29.25
CA VAL A 268 6.43 -10.27 29.01
C VAL A 268 6.69 -8.84 29.46
N ASN A 269 6.76 -7.94 28.47
CA ASN A 269 6.76 -6.50 28.67
C ASN A 269 5.49 -6.04 29.43
N PRO A 270 5.56 -5.10 30.39
CA PRO A 270 6.76 -4.45 30.92
C PRO A 270 7.12 -5.02 32.30
N LEU A 271 8.27 -5.66 32.40
CA LEU A 271 9.00 -5.79 33.66
C LEU A 271 10.10 -4.71 33.70
N PRO A 272 10.58 -4.29 34.87
CA PRO A 272 11.67 -3.32 34.95
C PRO A 272 13.04 -3.99 34.81
N GLU A 273 13.96 -3.32 34.13
CA GLU A 273 15.30 -3.79 33.79
C GLU A 273 16.20 -3.83 35.02
N TRP A 274 16.96 -4.92 35.14
CA TRP A 274 17.96 -5.09 36.18
C TRP A 274 19.31 -5.11 35.54
N CYS A 275 20.30 -4.49 36.19
CA CYS A 275 21.62 -4.42 35.61
C CYS A 275 22.43 -5.70 35.86
N ASP A 276 22.04 -6.76 35.16
CA ASP A 276 22.63 -8.10 35.22
C ASP A 276 23.09 -8.62 33.84
N GLY A 277 23.01 -7.78 32.82
CA GLY A 277 23.43 -8.08 31.45
C GLY A 277 22.37 -8.84 30.65
N MET A 278 21.11 -8.79 31.09
CA MET A 278 19.97 -9.44 30.45
C MET A 278 18.97 -8.40 29.94
N ASP A 279 18.28 -8.73 28.87
CA ASP A 279 17.11 -7.99 28.41
C ASP A 279 15.90 -8.53 29.21
N ASN A 280 15.58 -7.89 30.34
CA ASN A 280 14.57 -8.40 31.28
C ASN A 280 13.12 -8.10 30.85
N ASP A 281 12.92 -7.20 29.90
CA ASP A 281 11.60 -6.82 29.38
C ASP A 281 11.40 -7.14 27.89
N CYS A 282 12.46 -7.65 27.25
CA CYS A 282 12.52 -8.14 25.88
C CYS A 282 12.16 -7.10 24.82
N ASP A 283 12.63 -5.87 25.00
CA ASP A 283 12.48 -4.78 24.03
C ASP A 283 13.61 -4.73 22.97
N GLY A 284 14.61 -5.61 23.10
CA GLY A 284 15.77 -5.72 22.20
C GLY A 284 16.95 -4.84 22.63
N LEU A 285 16.83 -4.13 23.75
CA LEU A 285 17.90 -3.38 24.40
C LEU A 285 18.30 -4.13 25.69
N ILE A 286 19.59 -4.09 26.03
CA ILE A 286 20.09 -4.76 27.23
C ILE A 286 20.34 -3.70 28.31
N ASP A 287 19.77 -3.91 29.49
CA ASP A 287 19.83 -3.05 30.68
C ASP A 287 19.62 -1.54 30.40
N GLU A 288 18.68 -1.22 29.51
CA GLU A 288 18.26 0.15 29.23
C GLU A 288 17.62 0.81 30.47
N GLY A 289 17.79 2.13 30.58
CA GLY A 289 17.39 2.87 31.78
C GLY A 289 18.20 2.58 33.06
N VAL A 290 19.06 1.55 33.09
CA VAL A 290 19.91 1.20 34.26
C VAL A 290 21.42 1.21 33.99
N ARG A 291 21.84 1.56 32.77
CA ARG A 291 23.24 1.78 32.34
C ARG A 291 23.68 3.25 32.42
N ASN A 292 24.94 3.52 32.78
CA ASN A 292 25.55 4.85 32.62
C ASN A 292 25.93 5.14 31.16
N GLY A 293 26.35 6.38 30.89
CA GLY A 293 26.82 6.84 29.58
C GLY A 293 28.05 6.11 28.98
N CYS A 294 28.65 5.14 29.69
CA CYS A 294 29.65 4.22 29.16
C CYS A 294 29.15 2.78 28.98
N GLY A 295 27.85 2.52 29.15
CA GLY A 295 27.22 1.21 29.01
C GLY A 295 27.37 0.27 30.22
N GLY A 296 27.85 0.78 31.37
CA GLY A 296 28.05 -0.02 32.59
C GLY A 296 26.96 0.18 33.65
N CYS A 297 26.77 -0.83 34.50
CA CYS A 297 25.76 -0.84 35.57
C CYS A 297 26.06 0.12 36.73
N CYS A 298 25.04 0.87 37.16
CA CYS A 298 25.16 1.83 38.25
C CYS A 298 24.60 1.32 39.59
N THR A 299 25.22 1.74 40.70
CA THR A 299 24.57 1.70 42.02
C THR A 299 23.88 3.03 42.24
N VAL A 300 22.56 3.06 42.45
CA VAL A 300 21.75 4.25 42.75
C VAL A 300 22.47 5.24 43.68
N GLY A 301 23.16 6.21 43.08
CA GLY A 301 23.81 7.33 43.73
C GLY A 301 22.88 8.54 43.73
N THR A 302 23.03 9.44 44.71
CA THR A 302 22.05 10.51 44.97
C THR A 302 22.35 11.84 44.28
N THR A 303 23.44 11.96 43.51
CA THR A 303 23.88 13.21 42.84
C THR A 303 24.93 12.92 41.76
N ASP A 304 24.91 13.70 40.68
CA ASP A 304 25.89 13.62 39.58
C ASP A 304 27.30 14.12 39.98
N PHE A 305 28.34 13.55 39.37
CA PHE A 305 29.68 14.13 39.38
C PHE A 305 29.79 15.11 38.20
N CYS A 306 30.03 16.39 38.49
CA CYS A 306 30.04 17.43 37.47
C CYS A 306 31.24 17.33 36.50
N ASP A 307 31.00 17.64 35.23
CA ASP A 307 31.97 17.82 34.14
C ASP A 307 32.69 16.53 33.72
N ASP A 308 32.12 15.36 34.01
CA ASP A 308 32.60 14.07 33.51
C ASP A 308 31.79 13.53 32.33
N GLY A 309 30.65 14.16 32.01
CA GLY A 309 29.80 13.79 30.89
C GLY A 309 29.00 12.50 31.11
N LEU A 310 28.84 12.07 32.36
CA LEU A 310 28.16 10.84 32.73
C LEU A 310 26.92 11.15 33.58
N ASP A 311 25.82 10.45 33.28
CA ASP A 311 24.66 10.37 34.17
C ASP A 311 24.96 9.33 35.27
N ASN A 312 25.61 9.81 36.34
CA ASN A 312 26.05 9.03 37.49
C ASN A 312 24.90 8.71 38.46
N ASN A 313 23.73 9.35 38.31
CA ASN A 313 22.57 9.15 39.17
C ASN A 313 21.38 8.47 38.46
N CYS A 314 21.48 8.26 37.14
CA CYS A 314 20.56 7.53 36.27
C CYS A 314 19.14 8.09 36.27
N ASN A 315 18.99 9.40 36.30
CA ASN A 315 17.68 10.04 36.20
C ASN A 315 17.35 10.52 34.76
N GLY A 316 18.24 10.25 33.81
CA GLY A 316 18.09 10.60 32.39
C GLY A 316 18.57 12.01 32.04
N VAL A 317 19.24 12.72 32.96
CA VAL A 317 19.79 14.07 32.74
C VAL A 317 21.27 14.07 33.08
N ILE A 318 22.12 14.28 32.07
CA ILE A 318 23.58 14.31 32.24
C ILE A 318 24.02 15.63 32.91
N ASP A 319 24.88 15.53 33.93
CA ASP A 319 25.55 16.64 34.62
C ASP A 319 24.59 17.64 35.29
N GLU A 320 23.55 17.15 35.95
CA GLU A 320 22.55 18.01 36.62
C GLU A 320 22.97 18.49 38.03
N GLY A 321 22.47 19.66 38.43
CA GLY A 321 22.74 20.22 39.77
C GLY A 321 24.13 20.85 39.95
N CYS A 322 24.86 21.06 38.84
CA CYS A 322 26.19 21.67 38.82
C CYS A 322 26.09 23.20 38.60
N ASP A 323 26.62 24.00 39.54
CA ASP A 323 26.75 25.46 39.37
C ASP A 323 27.82 25.77 38.31
N CYS A 324 27.41 26.26 37.12
CA CYS A 324 28.31 26.58 36.00
C CYS A 324 28.73 28.06 35.98
N ASP A 325 30.03 28.34 35.81
CA ASP A 325 30.57 29.70 35.82
C ASP A 325 31.15 30.24 34.50
N GLN A 326 31.20 29.49 33.37
CA GLN A 326 31.45 30.09 32.03
C GLN A 326 31.29 29.18 30.78
N THR A 327 31.86 27.96 30.72
CA THR A 327 31.78 27.04 29.55
C THR A 327 31.94 25.56 29.96
N GLN A 328 31.28 24.64 29.26
CA GLN A 328 31.34 23.18 29.49
C GLN A 328 31.51 22.40 28.16
N ALA A 329 31.99 21.16 28.23
CA ALA A 329 32.08 20.26 27.08
C ALA A 329 30.67 19.78 26.64
N CYS A 330 30.53 19.38 25.39
CA CYS A 330 29.26 18.85 24.88
C CYS A 330 29.46 17.95 23.65
N TYR A 331 28.54 17.00 23.47
CA TYR A 331 28.49 16.14 22.30
C TYR A 331 27.03 15.73 22.02
N PRO A 332 26.45 16.11 20.86
CA PRO A 332 25.04 15.84 20.57
C PRO A 332 24.78 14.53 19.80
N GLY A 333 25.79 13.69 19.56
CA GLY A 333 25.63 12.35 18.97
C GLY A 333 25.47 11.25 20.03
N PRO A 334 25.30 9.98 19.62
CA PRO A 334 25.20 8.85 20.56
C PRO A 334 26.43 8.80 21.51
N PRO A 335 26.25 8.72 22.84
CA PRO A 335 27.34 8.84 23.81
C PRO A 335 28.52 7.89 23.55
N GLU A 336 28.22 6.67 23.11
CA GLU A 336 29.17 5.62 22.76
C GLU A 336 30.08 5.97 21.59
N THR A 337 29.78 7.02 20.83
CA THR A 337 30.59 7.46 19.68
C THR A 337 31.48 8.67 20.01
N ALA A 338 31.29 9.30 21.16
CA ALA A 338 32.00 10.52 21.52
C ALA A 338 33.51 10.28 21.69
N GLY A 339 34.34 10.95 20.89
CA GLY A 339 35.80 10.81 20.95
C GLY A 339 36.35 9.52 20.31
N ILE A 340 35.50 8.70 19.68
CA ILE A 340 35.92 7.50 18.95
C ILE A 340 36.10 7.82 17.46
N GLY A 341 37.25 7.44 16.90
CA GLY A 341 37.55 7.64 15.48
C GLY A 341 37.64 9.12 15.10
N ALA A 342 36.85 9.55 14.12
CA ALA A 342 36.79 10.93 13.66
C ALA A 342 35.86 11.83 14.51
N CYS A 343 35.11 11.24 15.44
CA CYS A 343 34.15 11.97 16.27
C CYS A 343 34.89 12.76 17.35
N VAL A 344 34.54 14.04 17.52
CA VAL A 344 35.19 14.93 18.49
C VAL A 344 34.18 15.69 19.33
N TRP A 345 34.57 15.97 20.56
CA TRP A 345 33.83 16.79 21.51
C TRP A 345 33.76 18.25 21.05
N GLY A 346 32.60 18.87 21.29
CA GLY A 346 32.39 20.31 21.17
C GLY A 346 32.43 21.02 22.51
N THR A 347 32.20 22.33 22.47
CA THR A 347 32.09 23.20 23.65
C THR A 347 30.79 23.98 23.61
N LYS A 348 30.13 24.16 24.75
CA LYS A 348 28.95 25.03 24.91
C LYS A 348 29.18 26.07 26.02
N THR A 349 28.77 27.31 25.77
CA THR A 349 28.70 28.37 26.79
C THR A 349 27.42 28.22 27.61
N CYS A 350 27.49 28.36 28.93
CA CYS A 350 26.34 28.22 29.83
C CYS A 350 25.41 29.45 29.85
N ASN A 351 25.02 29.94 28.67
CA ASN A 351 23.93 30.89 28.53
C ASN A 351 22.77 30.09 27.91
N GLU A 352 21.59 30.20 28.51
CA GLU A 352 20.39 29.34 28.45
C GLU A 352 19.97 28.69 27.10
N PHE A 353 20.57 29.06 25.96
CA PHE A 353 20.29 28.53 24.62
C PHE A 353 21.53 28.40 23.70
N SER A 354 22.75 28.24 24.23
CA SER A 354 23.94 28.14 23.37
C SER A 354 24.08 26.74 22.76
N PRO A 355 24.12 26.60 21.42
CA PRO A 355 24.32 25.29 20.78
C PRO A 355 25.74 24.78 21.04
N CYS A 356 25.90 23.46 21.06
CA CYS A 356 27.22 22.84 21.07
C CYS A 356 27.98 23.21 19.79
N VAL A 357 29.22 23.67 19.89
CA VAL A 357 30.03 24.05 18.71
C VAL A 357 31.35 23.29 18.70
N GLY A 358 31.82 22.94 17.50
CA GLY A 358 33.12 22.26 17.30
C GLY A 358 33.10 20.75 17.48
N TYR A 359 31.91 20.13 17.55
CA TYR A 359 31.76 18.68 17.60
C TYR A 359 31.76 18.05 16.19
N VAL A 360 32.07 16.75 16.10
CA VAL A 360 31.88 15.92 14.90
C VAL A 360 31.13 14.65 15.32
N THR A 361 29.93 14.43 14.77
CA THR A 361 29.12 13.21 15.00
C THR A 361 29.39 12.17 13.92
N PRO A 362 28.98 10.90 14.12
CA PRO A 362 29.00 9.89 13.07
C PRO A 362 28.18 10.39 11.88
N ILE A 363 28.73 10.22 10.68
CA ILE A 363 28.01 10.40 9.43
C ILE A 363 27.80 9.01 8.82
N PRO A 364 26.63 8.73 8.21
CA PRO A 364 26.44 7.49 7.47
C PRO A 364 27.55 7.35 6.42
N GLU A 365 28.21 6.19 6.39
CA GLU A 365 29.15 5.89 5.32
C GLU A 365 28.35 5.78 4.02
N LEU A 366 28.50 6.76 3.14
CA LEU A 366 28.01 6.67 1.76
C LEU A 366 28.99 5.77 1.02
N CYS A 367 28.57 4.53 0.76
CA CYS A 367 29.28 3.57 -0.08
C CYS A 367 29.50 4.09 -1.50
#